data_AF-A0A356N708-F1
#
_entry.id   AF-A0A356N708-F1
#
_cell.length_a   1.000
_cell.length_b   1.000
_cell.length_c   1.000
_cell.angle_alpha   90.00
_cell.angle_beta   90.00
_cell.angle_gamma   90.00
#
_symmetry.space_group_name_H-M   'P 1'
#
loop_
_entity.id
_entity.type
_entity.pdbx_description
1 polymer ?
#
loop_
_entity_poly.entity_id
_entity_poly.type
_entity_poly.pdbx_seq_one_letter_code
_entity_poly.pdbx_strand_id
1 'polypeptide(L)'
;MSFVTPAYAQCPICIVTVGGGMYLAKKLGVDDLLVSIWISALNTAISFWLAPKLKIKLLKNPWILSLIMLGLTLFYFQFTDQIGSAANRLLGIDKIIFGQSLGLLVMFFANWLYAFTKKKNNDKTVFPYAKVAFPFLSVLIFTLIFKFAFKL
;
A
#
# COMPACT_ATOMS: atom_id res chain seq x y z
N MET A 1 20.15 -27.40 6.76
CA MET A 1 18.92 -26.78 6.20
C MET A 1 18.11 -26.23 7.35
N SER A 2 18.17 -24.92 7.56
CA SER A 2 17.47 -24.27 8.68
C SER A 2 15.98 -24.21 8.36
N PHE A 3 15.16 -24.97 9.09
CA PHE A 3 13.72 -24.83 9.12
C PHE A 3 13.38 -23.48 9.76
N VAL A 4 13.09 -22.48 8.92
CA VAL A 4 12.56 -21.20 9.39
C VAL A 4 11.08 -21.42 9.70
N THR A 5 10.72 -21.40 10.99
CA THR A 5 9.33 -21.33 11.43
C THR A 5 8.69 -20.05 10.86
N PRO A 6 7.40 -20.07 10.47
CA PRO A 6 6.74 -18.85 10.03
C PRO A 6 6.67 -17.88 11.22
N ALA A 7 7.55 -16.87 11.23
CA ALA A 7 7.47 -15.78 12.17
C ALA A 7 6.10 -15.10 11.99
N TYR A 8 5.27 -15.14 13.03
CA TYR A 8 4.04 -14.34 13.12
C TYR A 8 4.42 -12.86 13.26
N ALA A 9 4.84 -12.24 12.16
CA ALA A 9 5.17 -10.83 12.13
C ALA A 9 3.99 -10.01 11.59
N GLN A 10 2.91 -9.90 12.35
CA GLN A 10 1.94 -8.80 12.21
C GLN A 10 1.44 -8.40 13.59
N CYS A 11 2.34 -7.82 14.37
CA CYS A 11 2.02 -7.18 15.63
C CYS A 11 1.33 -5.82 15.38
N PRO A 12 0.59 -5.29 16.37
CA PRO A 12 0.18 -3.87 16.44
C PRO A 12 1.33 -2.88 16.15
N ILE A 13 2.57 -3.33 16.17
CA ILE A 13 3.75 -2.61 15.69
C ILE A 13 3.58 -2.09 14.26
N CYS A 14 2.91 -2.79 13.34
CA CYS A 14 2.71 -2.26 11.98
C CYS A 14 1.79 -1.02 11.98
N ILE A 15 0.77 -1.01 12.84
CA ILE A 15 -0.14 0.13 13.02
C ILE A 15 0.62 1.29 13.69
N VAL A 16 1.43 1.00 14.70
CA VAL A 16 2.28 1.99 15.39
C VAL A 16 3.37 2.53 14.47
N THR A 17 3.99 1.71 13.63
CA THR A 17 5.01 2.12 12.67
C THR A 17 4.40 2.93 11.53
N VAL A 18 3.20 2.58 11.05
CA VAL A 18 2.50 3.35 10.02
C VAL A 18 1.99 4.68 10.58
N GLY A 19 1.38 4.68 11.76
CA GLY A 19 0.91 5.89 12.45
C GLY A 19 2.06 6.82 12.89
N GLY A 20 3.10 6.25 13.49
CA GLY A 20 4.32 6.97 13.86
C GLY A 20 5.13 7.44 12.64
N GLY A 21 5.17 6.64 11.59
CA GLY A 21 5.78 7.00 10.30
C GLY A 21 5.07 8.17 9.63
N MET A 22 3.73 8.19 9.65
CA MET A 22 2.92 9.33 9.20
C MET A 22 3.23 10.60 9.99
N TYR A 23 3.22 10.51 11.32
CA TYR A 23 3.48 11.65 12.19
C TYR A 23 4.88 12.23 11.95
N LEU A 24 5.88 11.35 11.80
CA LEU A 24 7.25 11.75 11.51
C LEU A 24 7.40 12.34 10.10
N ALA A 25 6.77 11.72 9.09
CA ALA A 25 6.78 12.21 7.71
C ALA A 25 6.17 13.63 7.62
N LYS A 26 5.07 13.88 8.34
CA LYS A 26 4.45 15.20 8.42
C LYS A 26 5.38 16.24 9.08
N LYS A 27 6.10 15.85 10.13
CA LYS A 27 7.11 16.72 10.76
C LYS A 27 8.31 17.00 9.85
N LEU A 28 8.65 16.06 8.97
CA LEU A 28 9.71 16.19 7.96
C LEU A 28 9.25 16.98 6.72
N GLY A 29 8.01 17.46 6.67
CA GLY A 29 7.46 18.23 5.55
C GLY A 29 7.09 17.38 4.34
N VAL A 30 6.93 16.06 4.50
CA VAL A 30 6.45 15.18 3.43
C VAL A 30 4.94 15.36 3.27
N ASP A 31 4.49 15.57 2.03
CA ASP A 31 3.08 15.77 1.72
C ASP A 31 2.20 14.54 2.05
N ASP A 32 1.00 14.80 2.60
CA ASP A 32 0.01 13.79 3.01
C ASP A 32 -0.39 12.83 1.85
N LEU A 33 -0.29 13.27 0.59
CA LEU A 33 -0.53 12.45 -0.61
C LEU A 33 0.50 11.33 -0.77
N LEU A 34 1.79 11.65 -0.60
CA LEU A 34 2.85 10.65 -0.73
C LEU A 34 2.70 9.58 0.35
N VAL A 35 2.43 10.02 1.58
CA VAL A 35 2.29 9.12 2.72
C VAL A 35 1.08 8.20 2.55
N SER A 36 -0.06 8.71 2.08
CA SER A 36 -1.27 7.92 1.81
C SER A 36 -1.09 6.86 0.71
N ILE A 37 -0.26 7.10 -0.31
CA ILE A 37 0.12 6.08 -1.30
C ILE A 37 0.83 4.90 -0.64
N TRP A 38 1.81 5.18 0.24
CA TRP A 38 2.56 4.13 0.94
C TRP A 38 1.70 3.33 1.91
N ILE A 39 0.76 3.99 2.58
CA ILE A 39 -0.19 3.30 3.47
C ILE A 39 -1.06 2.34 2.68
N SER A 40 -1.62 2.77 1.55
CA SER A 40 -2.42 1.91 0.67
C SER A 40 -1.62 0.71 0.16
N ALA A 41 -0.37 0.95 -0.24
CA ALA A 41 0.50 -0.09 -0.76
C ALA A 41 0.77 -1.16 0.30
N LEU A 42 1.09 -0.73 1.52
CA LEU A 42 1.28 -1.61 2.66
C LEU A 42 0.00 -2.37 2.99
N ASN A 43 -1.14 -1.69 2.99
CA ASN A 43 -2.44 -2.29 3.26
C ASN A 43 -2.81 -3.41 2.27
N THR A 44 -2.52 -3.16 1.00
CA THR A 44 -2.69 -4.14 -0.08
C THR A 44 -1.74 -5.32 0.11
N ALA A 45 -0.46 -5.07 0.43
CA ALA A 45 0.51 -6.14 0.68
C ALA A 45 0.09 -7.05 1.84
N ILE A 46 -0.44 -6.45 2.93
CA ILE A 46 -0.98 -7.18 4.08
C ILE A 46 -2.17 -8.04 3.66
N SER A 47 -3.09 -7.47 2.89
CA SER A 47 -4.28 -8.18 2.41
C SER A 47 -3.91 -9.39 1.54
N PHE A 48 -2.89 -9.26 0.69
CA PHE A 48 -2.36 -10.36 -0.11
C PHE A 48 -1.72 -11.48 0.71
N TRP A 49 -1.14 -11.14 1.86
CA TRP A 49 -0.55 -12.11 2.78
C TRP A 49 -1.60 -12.76 3.70
N LEU A 50 -2.60 -12.00 4.14
CA LEU A 50 -3.60 -12.42 5.11
C LEU A 50 -4.73 -13.23 4.47
N ALA A 51 -5.17 -12.87 3.26
CA ALA A 51 -6.26 -13.53 2.57
C ALA A 51 -6.17 -15.08 2.51
N PRO A 52 -5.03 -15.71 2.14
CA PRO A 52 -4.94 -17.17 2.11
C PRO A 52 -5.04 -17.83 3.50
N LYS A 53 -4.86 -17.07 4.60
CA LYS A 53 -4.91 -17.57 5.97
C LYS A 53 -6.30 -17.48 6.60
N LEU A 54 -7.22 -16.75 5.96
CA LEU A 54 -8.56 -16.57 6.48
C LEU A 54 -9.46 -17.74 6.10
N LYS A 55 -10.26 -18.21 7.07
CA LYS A 55 -11.22 -19.31 6.90
C LYS A 55 -12.51 -18.85 6.19
N ILE A 56 -12.76 -17.55 6.14
CA ILE A 56 -13.98 -16.96 5.56
C ILE A 56 -13.82 -16.89 4.03
N LYS A 57 -14.74 -17.52 3.28
CA LYS A 57 -14.69 -17.59 1.80
C LYS A 57 -14.54 -16.22 1.13
N LEU A 58 -15.23 -15.19 1.63
CA LEU A 58 -15.20 -13.85 1.06
C LEU A 58 -13.83 -13.16 1.25
N LEU A 59 -13.22 -13.31 2.44
CA LEU A 59 -11.94 -12.69 2.77
C LEU A 59 -10.73 -13.48 2.22
N LYS A 60 -10.98 -14.65 1.63
CA LYS A 60 -9.95 -15.43 0.97
C LYS A 60 -9.47 -14.78 -0.33
N ASN A 61 -10.26 -13.88 -0.92
CA ASN A 61 -9.84 -13.09 -2.07
C ASN A 61 -9.02 -11.86 -1.59
N PRO A 62 -7.72 -11.78 -1.94
CA PRO A 62 -6.85 -10.70 -1.48
C PRO A 62 -7.27 -9.31 -1.98
N TRP A 63 -7.93 -9.22 -3.14
CA TRP A 63 -8.43 -7.95 -3.67
C TRP A 63 -9.63 -7.44 -2.87
N ILE A 64 -10.54 -8.33 -2.47
CA ILE A 64 -11.69 -7.97 -1.62
C ILE A 64 -11.19 -7.52 -0.25
N LEU A 65 -10.22 -8.24 0.32
CA LEU A 65 -9.63 -7.86 1.60
C LEU A 65 -8.90 -6.51 1.52
N SER A 66 -8.22 -6.22 0.41
CA SER A 66 -7.56 -4.93 0.16
C SER A 66 -8.57 -3.78 0.09
N LEU A 67 -9.73 -4.00 -0.56
CA LEU A 67 -10.81 -3.01 -0.63
C LEU A 67 -11.46 -2.76 0.73
N ILE A 68 -11.71 -3.82 1.51
CA ILE A 68 -12.23 -3.70 2.87
C ILE A 68 -11.25 -2.90 3.73
N MET A 69 -9.97 -3.22 3.65
CA MET A 69 -8.95 -2.52 4.42
C MET A 69 -8.80 -1.06 3.97
N LEU A 70 -8.92 -0.75 2.67
CA LEU A 70 -8.95 0.63 2.18
C LEU A 70 -10.13 1.38 2.78
N GLY A 71 -11.33 0.79 2.76
CA GLY A 71 -12.53 1.36 3.38
C GLY A 71 -12.35 1.62 4.87
N LEU A 72 -11.75 0.68 5.60
CA LEU A 72 -11.47 0.82 7.03
C LEU A 72 -10.45 1.94 7.31
N THR A 73 -9.40 2.06 6.48
CA THR A 73 -8.42 3.14 6.62
C THR A 73 -9.03 4.51 6.33
N LEU A 74 -9.88 4.64 5.30
CA LEU A 74 -10.58 5.88 5.02
C LEU A 74 -11.55 6.25 6.14
N PHE A 75 -12.27 5.26 6.70
CA PHE A 75 -13.13 5.47 7.86
C PHE A 75 -12.34 5.96 9.08
N TYR A 76 -11.17 5.38 9.36
CA TYR A 76 -10.29 5.84 10.43
C TYR A 76 -9.82 7.29 10.24
N PHE A 77 -9.45 7.67 9.01
CA PHE A 77 -9.04 9.04 8.71
C PHE A 77 -10.19 10.05 8.78
N GLN A 78 -11.41 9.62 8.49
CA GLN A 78 -12.61 10.44 8.69
C GLN A 78 -12.91 10.62 10.18
N PHE A 79 -12.77 9.56 11.00
CA PHE A 79 -12.97 9.64 12.45
C PHE A 79 -11.93 10.50 13.18
N THR A 80 -10.72 10.62 12.61
CA THR A 80 -9.64 11.44 13.15
C THR A 80 -9.60 12.86 12.56
N ASP A 81 -10.64 13.27 11.82
CA ASP A 81 -10.77 14.58 11.16
C ASP A 81 -9.58 14.95 10.26
N GLN A 82 -8.88 13.95 9.72
CA GLN A 82 -7.73 14.16 8.81
C GLN A 82 -8.17 14.34 7.35
N ILE A 83 -9.39 13.90 7.02
CA ILE A 83 -10.02 14.04 5.70
C ILE A 83 -10.99 15.23 5.71
N GLY A 84 -10.96 16.04 4.65
CA GLY A 84 -11.97 17.08 4.40
C GLY A 84 -11.57 18.51 4.80
N SER A 85 -10.40 18.70 5.40
CA SER A 85 -9.85 20.03 5.63
C SER A 85 -9.53 20.74 4.31
N ALA A 86 -9.93 22.01 4.18
CA ALA A 86 -9.74 22.80 2.96
C ALA A 86 -8.25 22.93 2.54
N ALA A 87 -7.32 22.79 3.49
CA ALA A 87 -5.87 22.84 3.26
C ALA A 87 -5.30 21.56 2.62
N ASN A 88 -6.03 20.45 2.64
CA ASN A 88 -5.56 19.12 2.23
C ASN A 88 -6.16 18.65 0.89
N ARG A 89 -6.51 19.58 0.00
CA ARG A 89 -7.05 19.27 -1.33
C ARG A 89 -5.99 19.36 -2.41
N LEU A 90 -5.95 18.37 -3.30
CA LEU A 90 -5.20 18.40 -4.56
C LEU A 90 -6.22 18.18 -5.69
N LEU A 91 -6.31 19.10 -6.65
CA LEU A 91 -7.29 19.06 -7.75
C LEU A 91 -8.77 19.02 -7.31
N GLY A 92 -9.10 19.55 -6.11
CA GLY A 92 -10.45 19.54 -5.55
C GLY A 92 -10.85 18.24 -4.84
N ILE A 93 -9.98 17.22 -4.86
CA ILE A 93 -10.13 15.95 -4.13
C ILE A 93 -9.20 15.97 -2.91
N ASP A 94 -9.60 15.33 -1.82
CA ASP A 94 -8.74 15.15 -0.65
C ASP A 94 -7.47 14.34 -1.00
N LYS A 95 -6.30 14.86 -0.63
CA LYS A 95 -4.99 14.25 -0.90
C LYS A 95 -4.90 12.81 -0.39
N ILE A 96 -5.50 12.51 0.77
CA ILE A 96 -5.45 11.19 1.40
C ILE A 96 -6.30 10.21 0.60
N ILE A 97 -7.52 10.59 0.19
CA ILE A 97 -8.39 9.73 -0.62
C ILE A 97 -7.74 9.44 -1.97
N PHE A 98 -7.19 10.47 -2.61
CA PHE A 98 -6.52 10.33 -3.90
C PHE A 98 -5.26 9.45 -3.78
N GLY A 99 -4.40 9.70 -2.79
CA GLY A 99 -3.21 8.88 -2.57
C GLY A 99 -3.53 7.43 -2.21
N GLN A 100 -4.57 7.19 -1.40
CA GLN A 100 -5.01 5.84 -1.06
C GLN A 100 -5.50 5.06 -2.29
N SER A 101 -6.33 5.68 -3.13
CA SER A 101 -6.83 5.04 -4.36
C SER A 101 -5.71 4.81 -5.38
N LEU A 102 -4.81 5.78 -5.54
CA LEU A 102 -3.64 5.66 -6.41
C LEU A 102 -2.72 4.52 -5.95
N GLY A 103 -2.43 4.42 -4.66
CA GLY A 103 -1.56 3.36 -4.13
C GLY A 103 -2.12 1.95 -4.36
N LEU A 104 -3.43 1.76 -4.24
CA LEU A 104 -4.08 0.47 -4.56
C LEU A 104 -3.96 0.15 -6.06
N LEU A 105 -4.19 1.14 -6.93
CA LEU A 105 -4.02 0.99 -8.38
C LEU A 105 -2.57 0.63 -8.75
N VAL A 106 -1.58 1.32 -8.17
CA VAL A 106 -0.16 1.03 -8.41
C VAL A 106 0.19 -0.39 -7.99
N MET A 107 -0.29 -0.87 -6.84
CA MET A 107 -0.10 -2.26 -6.41
C MET A 107 -0.77 -3.26 -7.36
N PHE A 108 -1.96 -2.93 -7.88
CA PHE A 108 -2.62 -3.72 -8.93
C PHE A 108 -1.77 -3.85 -10.17
N PHE A 109 -1.30 -2.72 -10.72
CA PHE A 109 -0.42 -2.72 -11.89
C PHE A 109 0.90 -3.45 -11.63
N ALA A 110 1.51 -3.28 -10.45
CA ALA A 110 2.77 -3.95 -10.12
C ALA A 110 2.62 -5.47 -10.02
N ASN A 111 1.54 -5.96 -9.41
CA ASN A 111 1.24 -7.39 -9.34
C ASN A 111 0.95 -7.97 -10.73
N TRP A 112 0.23 -7.22 -11.57
CA TRP A 112 -0.01 -7.60 -12.96
C TRP A 112 1.30 -7.64 -13.77
N LEU A 113 2.17 -6.64 -13.62
CA LEU A 113 3.46 -6.57 -14.29
C LEU A 113 4.38 -7.72 -13.87
N TYR A 114 4.39 -8.08 -12.59
CA TYR A 114 5.10 -9.26 -12.08
C TYR A 114 4.57 -10.55 -12.72
N ALA A 115 3.24 -10.73 -12.77
CA ALA A 115 2.62 -11.90 -13.38
C ALA A 115 2.92 -11.98 -14.90
N PHE A 116 2.88 -10.85 -15.59
CA PHE A 116 3.23 -10.74 -17.02
C PHE A 116 4.69 -11.13 -17.27
N THR A 117 5.62 -10.58 -16.47
CA THR A 117 7.06 -10.87 -16.61
C THR A 117 7.36 -12.33 -16.29
N LYS A 118 6.70 -12.90 -15.28
CA LYS A 118 6.79 -14.32 -14.94
C LYS A 118 6.31 -15.20 -16.09
N LYS A 119 5.16 -14.87 -16.70
CA LYS A 119 4.62 -15.62 -17.85
C LYS A 119 5.55 -15.57 -19.05
N LYS A 120 6.16 -14.41 -19.32
CA LYS A 120 7.15 -14.24 -20.40
C LYS A 120 8.44 -15.04 -20.15
N ASN A 121 8.79 -15.29 -18.90
CA ASN A 121 9.99 -16.02 -18.50
C ASN A 121 9.74 -17.51 -18.23
N ASN A 122 8.83 -18.15 -18.98
CA ASN A 122 8.48 -19.58 -18.83
C ASN A 122 8.06 -19.95 -17.40
N ASP A 123 7.26 -19.10 -16.76
CA ASP A 123 6.81 -19.23 -15.37
C ASP A 123 7.92 -19.22 -14.30
N LYS A 124 9.16 -18.91 -14.70
CA LYS A 124 10.29 -18.76 -13.77
C LYS A 124 10.36 -17.33 -13.23
N THR A 125 10.62 -17.20 -11.94
CA THR A 125 10.91 -15.90 -11.33
C THR A 125 12.19 -15.32 -11.92
N VAL A 126 12.15 -14.06 -12.35
CA VAL A 126 13.27 -13.38 -13.02
C VAL A 126 14.49 -13.26 -12.11
N PHE A 127 14.26 -13.02 -10.82
CA PHE A 127 15.29 -12.95 -9.78
C PHE A 127 14.67 -13.26 -8.39
N PRO A 128 15.47 -13.59 -7.37
CA PRO A 128 14.98 -13.81 -6.00
C PRO A 128 14.24 -12.58 -5.47
N TYR A 129 13.12 -12.77 -4.78
CA TYR A 129 12.28 -11.69 -4.22
C TYR A 129 11.60 -10.75 -5.24
N ALA A 130 11.57 -11.11 -6.54
CA ALA A 130 10.86 -10.33 -7.56
C ALA A 130 9.41 -9.96 -7.15
N LYS A 131 8.68 -10.87 -6.50
CA LYS A 131 7.31 -10.62 -6.01
C LYS A 131 7.19 -9.41 -5.05
N VAL A 132 8.26 -9.03 -4.35
CA VAL A 132 8.31 -7.87 -3.46
C VAL A 132 8.93 -6.66 -4.16
N ALA A 133 10.00 -6.89 -4.92
CA ALA A 133 10.73 -5.83 -5.62
C ALA A 133 9.86 -5.08 -6.65
N PHE A 134 9.03 -5.80 -7.42
CA PHE A 134 8.14 -5.17 -8.41
C PHE A 134 7.14 -4.18 -7.77
N PRO A 135 6.35 -4.55 -6.74
CA PRO A 135 5.49 -3.60 -6.02
C PRO A 135 6.25 -2.44 -5.38
N PHE A 136 7.35 -2.73 -4.68
CA PHE A 136 8.12 -1.69 -3.98
C PHE A 136 8.70 -0.65 -4.94
N LEU A 137 9.35 -1.09 -6.02
CA LEU A 137 9.90 -0.20 -7.04
C LEU A 137 8.80 0.59 -7.76
N SER A 138 7.65 -0.04 -8.02
CA SER A 138 6.53 0.65 -8.69
C SER A 138 5.99 1.78 -7.84
N VAL A 139 5.75 1.53 -6.54
CA VAL A 139 5.31 2.56 -5.58
C VAL A 139 6.35 3.67 -5.47
N LEU A 140 7.64 3.32 -5.39
CA LEU A 140 8.73 4.29 -5.33
C LEU A 140 8.78 5.18 -6.59
N ILE A 141 8.72 4.59 -7.79
CA ILE A 141 8.70 5.33 -9.05
C ILE A 141 7.49 6.28 -9.11
N PHE A 142 6.29 5.80 -8.79
CA PHE A 142 5.09 6.64 -8.78
C PHE A 142 5.20 7.78 -7.76
N THR A 143 5.69 7.51 -6.55
CA THR A 143 5.86 8.56 -5.54
C THR A 143 6.86 9.63 -5.98
N LEU A 144 7.96 9.25 -6.66
CA LEU A 144 8.89 10.22 -7.25
C LEU A 144 8.22 11.04 -8.36
N ILE A 145 7.49 10.40 -9.27
CA ILE A 145 6.78 11.09 -10.36
C ILE A 145 5.83 12.14 -9.78
N PHE A 146 5.00 11.78 -8.80
CA PHE A 146 4.07 12.72 -8.18
C PHE A 146 4.79 13.84 -7.41
N LYS A 147 5.88 13.52 -6.71
CA LYS A 147 6.71 14.52 -6.03
C LYS A 147 7.22 15.59 -7.00
N PHE A 148 7.79 15.18 -8.13
CA PHE A 148 8.32 16.12 -9.12
C PHE A 148 7.21 16.84 -9.92
N ALA A 149 6.14 16.14 -10.27
CA ALA A 149 5.04 16.70 -11.06
C ALA A 149 4.27 17.80 -10.31
N PHE A 150 4.04 17.60 -9.01
CA PHE A 150 3.27 18.54 -8.19
C PHE A 150 4.13 19.42 -7.26
N LYS A 151 5.47 19.29 -7.34
CA LYS A 151 6.45 19.98 -6.48
C LYS A 151 6.11 19.84 -4.98
N LEU A 152 5.84 18.60 -4.57
CA LEU A 152 5.49 18.20 -3.20
C LEU A 152 6.74 17.94 -2.34
#